data_AF-A0A7R6X4I6-F1
#
_entry.id   AF-A0A7R6X4I6-F1
#
_cell.length_a   1.000
_cell.length_b   1.000
_cell.length_c   1.000
_cell.angle_alpha   90.00
_cell.angle_beta   90.00
_cell.angle_gamma   90.00
#
_symmetry.space_group_name_H-M   'P 1'
#
loop_
_entity.id
_entity.type
_entity.pdbx_description
1 polymer ?
#
loop_
_entity_poly.entity_id
_entity_poly.type
_entity_poly.pdbx_seq_one_letter_code
_entity_poly.pdbx_strand_id
1 'polypeptide(L)'
;MGLAQEGKKAQATAAWQKMLETLPPDSPWLGAVQQALGQGGEASVSAEAQANGPDVQQMVAAQQMPPQDRQAMIETMVAGLDSRLKQSPRDLQGWTQLIRSYAVLGKPVQARDALKRAIAAFGDGSNEAKQVTTAAAALGVAATE
;
A
#
# COMPACT_ATOMS: atom_id res chain seq x y z
N MET A 1 -20.54 -26.31 11.48
CA MET A 1 -19.64 -25.45 10.69
C MET A 1 -18.67 -24.75 11.64
N GLY A 2 -17.59 -25.39 12.11
CA GLY A 2 -16.70 -24.81 13.14
C GLY A 2 -15.21 -25.12 12.95
N LEU A 3 -14.89 -26.37 12.57
CA LEU A 3 -13.51 -26.88 12.51
C LEU A 3 -12.65 -26.30 11.36
N ALA A 4 -13.25 -25.80 10.29
CA ALA A 4 -12.52 -25.26 9.14
C ALA A 4 -11.86 -23.89 9.43
N GLN A 5 -12.34 -23.16 10.44
CA GLN A 5 -11.80 -21.85 10.82
C GLN A 5 -10.56 -22.00 11.72
N GLU A 6 -10.54 -22.98 12.62
CA GLU A 6 -9.47 -23.16 13.61
C GLU A 6 -8.10 -23.47 12.98
N GLY A 7 -8.06 -24.31 11.94
CA GLY A 7 -6.82 -24.63 11.23
C GLY A 7 -6.25 -23.44 10.43
N LYS A 8 -7.11 -22.56 9.92
CA LYS A 8 -6.70 -21.37 9.15
C LYS A 8 -6.14 -20.27 10.04
N LYS A 9 -6.71 -20.08 11.23
CA LYS A 9 -6.20 -19.13 12.23
C LYS A 9 -4.75 -19.45 12.63
N ALA A 10 -4.48 -20.72 12.94
CA ALA A 10 -3.13 -21.16 13.30
C ALA A 10 -2.11 -20.94 12.16
N GLN A 11 -2.52 -21.22 10.92
CA GLN A 11 -1.66 -21.03 9.74
C GLN A 11 -1.41 -19.54 9.42
N ALA A 12 -2.42 -18.69 9.62
CA ALA A 12 -2.30 -17.25 9.47
C ALA A 12 -1.30 -16.68 10.47
N THR A 13 -1.45 -16.99 11.77
CA THR A 13 -0.54 -16.51 12.82
C THR A 13 0.91 -16.90 12.56
N ALA A 14 1.15 -18.14 12.08
CA ALA A 14 2.49 -18.60 11.70
C ALA A 14 3.07 -17.80 10.51
N ALA A 15 2.24 -17.44 9.52
CA ALA A 15 2.66 -16.60 8.40
C ALA A 15 3.02 -15.16 8.84
N TRP A 16 2.24 -14.59 9.77
CA TRP A 16 2.49 -13.25 10.31
C TRP A 16 3.77 -13.18 11.17
N GLN A 17 4.07 -14.21 11.97
CA GLN A 17 5.32 -14.31 12.72
C GLN A 17 6.53 -14.33 11.78
N LYS A 18 6.48 -15.14 10.73
CA LYS A 18 7.56 -15.26 9.76
C LYS A 18 7.81 -13.95 9.00
N MET A 19 6.75 -13.14 8.83
CA MET A 19 6.84 -11.80 8.26
C MET A 19 7.51 -10.83 9.23
N LEU A 20 7.23 -10.90 10.53
CA LEU A 20 7.90 -10.10 11.56
C LEU A 20 9.41 -10.37 11.62
N GLU A 21 9.82 -11.63 11.40
CA GLU A 21 11.23 -12.04 11.39
C GLU A 21 12.01 -11.57 10.14
N THR A 22 11.30 -11.31 9.05
CA THR A 22 11.90 -10.89 7.76
C THR A 22 11.80 -9.38 7.51
N LEU A 23 10.94 -8.67 8.24
CA LEU A 23 10.75 -7.24 8.12
C LEU A 23 11.87 -6.44 8.83
N PRO A 24 12.40 -5.37 8.21
CA PRO A 24 13.31 -4.47 8.88
C PRO A 24 12.61 -3.66 9.99
N PRO A 25 13.34 -3.22 11.04
CA PRO A 25 12.78 -2.53 12.21
C PRO A 25 12.12 -1.18 11.90
N ASP A 26 12.42 -0.57 10.75
CA ASP A 26 11.80 0.70 10.29
C ASP A 26 10.64 0.47 9.31
N SER A 27 10.15 -0.77 9.19
CA SER A 27 9.15 -1.11 8.19
C SER A 27 7.76 -0.58 8.59
N PRO A 28 7.07 0.18 7.72
CA PRO A 28 5.74 0.72 8.02
C PRO A 28 4.67 -0.36 8.21
N TRP A 29 4.97 -1.62 7.89
CA TRP A 29 4.10 -2.78 8.07
C TRP A 29 4.18 -3.42 9.47
N LEU A 30 5.15 -3.05 10.30
CA LEU A 30 5.32 -3.65 11.63
C LEU A 30 4.08 -3.51 12.52
N GLY A 31 3.44 -2.34 12.49
CA GLY A 31 2.21 -2.10 13.24
C GLY A 31 1.05 -2.99 12.78
N ALA A 32 0.91 -3.19 11.47
CA ALA A 32 -0.13 -4.04 10.90
C ALA A 32 0.08 -5.54 11.24
N VAL A 33 1.33 -6.00 11.20
CA VAL A 33 1.70 -7.39 11.55
C VAL A 33 1.46 -7.67 13.04
N GLN A 34 1.84 -6.75 13.94
CA GLN A 34 1.56 -6.90 15.37
C GLN A 34 0.06 -6.92 15.68
N GLN A 35 -0.72 -6.05 15.01
CA GLN A 35 -2.17 -6.02 15.19
C GLN A 35 -2.85 -7.30 14.67
N ALA A 36 -2.33 -7.91 13.61
CA ALA A 36 -2.84 -9.18 13.07
C ALA A 36 -2.52 -10.38 13.98
N LEU A 37 -1.35 -10.39 14.63
CA LEU A 37 -0.96 -11.41 15.60
C LEU A 37 -1.83 -11.36 16.88
N GLY A 38 -2.22 -10.16 17.34
CA GLY A 38 -3.05 -9.97 18.52
C GLY A 38 -4.51 -10.44 18.36
N GLN A 39 -5.04 -10.45 17.13
CA GLN A 39 -6.41 -10.90 16.83
C GLN A 39 -6.50 -12.41 16.52
N GLY A 40 -5.48 -13.19 16.88
CA GLY A 40 -5.53 -14.66 16.79
C GLY A 40 -5.65 -15.21 15.38
N GLY A 41 -5.22 -14.46 14.35
CA GLY A 41 -5.35 -14.90 12.97
C GLY A 41 -6.80 -14.94 12.48
N GLU A 42 -7.72 -14.19 13.10
CA GLU A 42 -9.03 -13.83 12.51
C GLU A 42 -8.85 -12.85 11.34
N ALA A 43 -8.08 -13.31 10.37
CA ALA A 43 -8.23 -12.92 8.99
C ALA A 43 -8.77 -14.14 8.24
N SER A 44 -10.03 -14.51 8.51
CA SER A 44 -10.90 -14.51 7.33
C SER A 44 -10.68 -13.13 6.76
N VAL A 45 -10.09 -13.03 5.57
CA VAL A 45 -10.04 -11.82 4.78
C VAL A 45 -11.48 -11.32 4.75
N SER A 46 -11.88 -10.53 5.76
CA SER A 46 -13.20 -9.92 5.77
C SER A 46 -13.19 -9.16 4.47
N ALA A 47 -14.24 -9.31 3.69
CA ALA A 47 -14.39 -8.67 2.40
C ALA A 47 -14.31 -7.12 2.47
N GLU A 48 -14.06 -6.59 3.67
CA GLU A 48 -13.87 -5.21 4.07
C GLU A 48 -12.37 -4.82 4.15
N ALA A 49 -11.45 -5.78 4.32
CA ALA A 49 -10.00 -5.58 4.13
C ALA A 49 -9.61 -5.53 2.64
N GLN A 50 -10.48 -6.04 1.75
CA GLN A 50 -10.38 -5.85 0.30
C GLN A 50 -10.47 -4.37 -0.10
N ALA A 51 -10.84 -3.46 0.83
CA ALA A 51 -10.94 -2.04 0.58
C ALA A 51 -9.74 -1.19 1.08
N ASN A 52 -8.83 -1.71 1.92
CA ASN A 52 -7.82 -0.87 2.60
C ASN A 52 -6.40 -1.42 2.78
N GLY A 53 -6.01 -2.53 2.14
CA GLY A 53 -4.60 -2.92 2.09
C GLY A 53 -4.38 -4.09 1.13
N PRO A 54 -3.21 -4.20 0.47
CA PRO A 54 -2.95 -5.29 -0.44
C PRO A 54 -3.12 -6.63 0.28
N ASP A 55 -3.92 -7.49 -0.35
CA ASP A 55 -4.28 -8.83 0.09
C ASP A 55 -3.00 -9.61 0.43
N VAL A 56 -2.87 -10.03 1.69
CA VAL A 56 -1.63 -10.61 2.24
C VAL A 56 -1.19 -11.84 1.45
N GLN A 57 -2.15 -12.57 0.89
CA GLN A 57 -1.94 -13.73 0.02
C GLN A 57 -1.39 -13.33 -1.36
N GLN A 58 -1.80 -12.17 -1.89
CA GLN A 58 -1.28 -11.60 -3.12
C GLN A 58 0.16 -11.12 -2.96
N MET A 59 0.54 -10.60 -1.77
CA MET A 59 1.92 -10.19 -1.49
C MET A 59 2.89 -11.37 -1.32
N VAL A 60 2.48 -12.46 -0.68
CA VAL A 60 3.31 -13.69 -0.54
C VAL A 60 3.53 -14.35 -1.91
N ALA A 61 2.51 -14.40 -2.76
CA ALA A 61 2.65 -14.85 -4.14
C ALA A 61 3.60 -13.94 -4.95
N ALA A 62 3.50 -12.63 -4.77
CA ALA A 62 4.39 -11.66 -5.42
C ALA A 62 5.87 -11.84 -5.02
N GLN A 63 6.17 -12.28 -3.78
CA GLN A 63 7.53 -12.54 -3.32
C GLN A 63 8.18 -13.78 -3.97
N GLN A 64 7.39 -14.74 -4.45
CA GLN A 64 7.86 -15.94 -5.13
C GLN A 64 7.97 -15.76 -6.66
N MET A 65 7.43 -14.66 -7.20
CA MET A 65 7.43 -14.37 -8.62
C MET A 65 8.76 -13.77 -9.10
N PRO A 66 9.15 -14.02 -10.37
CA PRO A 66 10.25 -13.32 -11.00
C PRO A 66 10.01 -11.80 -10.97
N PRO A 67 11.07 -10.99 -10.88
CA PRO A 67 10.97 -9.55 -10.64
C PRO A 67 10.09 -8.81 -11.66
N GLN A 68 10.00 -9.31 -12.90
CA GLN A 68 9.16 -8.74 -13.96
C GLN A 68 7.66 -8.97 -13.72
N ASP A 69 7.24 -10.18 -13.32
CA ASP A 69 5.85 -10.47 -12.94
C ASP A 69 5.43 -9.69 -11.70
N ARG A 70 6.36 -9.54 -10.75
CA ARG A 70 6.14 -8.71 -9.55
C ARG A 70 5.90 -7.25 -9.92
N GLN A 71 6.66 -6.69 -10.87
CA GLN A 71 6.47 -5.32 -11.34
C GLN A 71 5.11 -5.13 -12.01
N ALA A 72 4.72 -6.03 -12.93
CA ALA A 72 3.43 -5.96 -13.61
C ALA A 72 2.24 -6.05 -12.64
N MET A 73 2.36 -6.90 -11.61
CA MET A 73 1.37 -7.01 -10.56
C MET A 73 1.28 -5.72 -9.71
N ILE A 74 2.42 -5.16 -9.30
CA ILE A 74 2.46 -3.89 -8.58
C ILE A 74 1.85 -2.78 -9.44
N GLU A 75 2.19 -2.67 -10.71
CA GLU A 75 1.62 -1.69 -11.64
C GLU A 75 0.09 -1.77 -11.71
N THR A 76 -0.47 -2.97 -11.77
CA THR A 76 -1.92 -3.19 -11.77
C THR A 76 -2.56 -2.70 -10.46
N MET A 77 -1.91 -2.97 -9.33
CA MET A 77 -2.36 -2.45 -8.02
C MET A 77 -2.27 -0.93 -7.93
N VAL A 78 -1.18 -0.32 -8.44
CA VAL A 78 -1.02 1.13 -8.48
C VAL A 78 -2.11 1.78 -9.34
N ALA A 79 -2.47 1.18 -10.47
CA ALA A 79 -3.57 1.65 -11.32
C ALA A 79 -4.94 1.57 -10.63
N GLY A 80 -5.17 0.54 -9.80
CA GLY A 80 -6.35 0.44 -8.95
C GLY A 80 -6.40 1.56 -7.90
N LEU A 81 -5.28 1.82 -7.22
CA LEU A 81 -5.16 2.91 -6.25
C LEU A 81 -5.40 4.28 -6.91
N ASP A 82 -4.84 4.51 -8.10
CA ASP A 82 -5.06 5.74 -8.90
C ASP A 82 -6.55 5.96 -9.19
N SER A 83 -7.24 4.90 -9.62
CA SER A 83 -8.68 4.95 -9.92
C SER A 83 -9.50 5.24 -8.67
N ARG A 84 -9.15 4.63 -7.53
CA ARG A 84 -9.81 4.90 -6.24
C ARG A 84 -9.62 6.36 -5.82
N LEU A 85 -8.41 6.90 -5.93
CA LEU A 85 -8.10 8.28 -5.54
C LEU A 85 -8.82 9.32 -6.39
N LYS A 86 -9.14 9.01 -7.64
CA LYS A 86 -10.03 9.85 -8.46
C LYS A 86 -11.45 9.93 -7.89
N GLN A 87 -11.94 8.88 -7.24
CA GLN A 87 -13.24 8.86 -6.58
C GLN A 87 -13.19 9.38 -5.15
N SER A 88 -12.05 9.22 -4.47
CA SER A 88 -11.78 9.71 -3.10
C SER A 88 -10.60 10.69 -3.09
N PRO A 89 -10.78 11.90 -3.64
CA PRO A 89 -9.68 12.85 -3.81
C PRO A 89 -9.15 13.42 -2.50
N ARG A 90 -9.88 13.28 -1.40
CA ARG A 90 -9.53 13.79 -0.05
C ARG A 90 -8.64 12.83 0.76
N ASP A 91 -8.02 11.84 0.13
CA ASP A 91 -7.20 10.83 0.81
C ASP A 91 -5.69 11.14 0.74
N LEU A 92 -5.18 11.85 1.74
CA LEU A 92 -3.77 12.29 1.79
C LEU A 92 -2.81 11.10 1.73
N GLN A 93 -3.14 10.04 2.46
CA GLN A 93 -2.29 8.88 2.63
C GLN A 93 -2.19 8.10 1.32
N GLY A 94 -3.31 7.88 0.63
CA GLY A 94 -3.32 7.22 -0.66
C GLY A 94 -2.59 8.03 -1.75
N TRP A 95 -2.75 9.36 -1.81
CA TRP A 95 -1.96 10.18 -2.76
C TRP A 95 -0.45 10.06 -2.52
N THR A 96 -0.02 10.10 -1.26
CA THR A 96 1.39 9.95 -0.89
C THR A 96 1.92 8.57 -1.28
N GLN A 97 1.12 7.52 -1.05
CA GLN A 97 1.45 6.15 -1.42
C GLN A 97 1.51 5.93 -2.93
N LEU A 98 0.60 6.55 -3.69
CA LEU A 98 0.59 6.52 -5.15
C LEU A 98 1.88 7.10 -5.74
N ILE A 99 2.28 8.28 -5.27
CA ILE A 99 3.51 8.96 -5.71
C ILE A 99 4.75 8.11 -5.38
N ARG A 100 4.83 7.57 -4.16
CA ARG A 100 5.93 6.68 -3.74
C ARG A 100 6.00 5.42 -4.61
N SER A 101 4.85 4.82 -4.91
CA SER A 101 4.80 3.61 -5.73
C SER A 101 5.33 3.89 -7.14
N TYR A 102 4.92 5.00 -7.77
CA TYR A 102 5.47 5.40 -9.07
C TYR A 102 6.96 5.72 -9.03
N ALA A 103 7.46 6.35 -7.96
CA ALA A 103 8.89 6.61 -7.81
C ALA A 103 9.71 5.31 -7.72
N VAL A 104 9.27 4.33 -6.91
CA VAL A 104 9.93 3.03 -6.76
C VAL A 104 9.91 2.22 -8.07
N LEU A 105 8.82 2.34 -8.85
CA LEU A 105 8.70 1.70 -10.16
C LEU A 105 9.51 2.40 -11.26
N GLY A 106 10.24 3.48 -10.96
CA GLY A 106 10.99 4.25 -11.96
C GLY A 106 10.09 4.98 -12.95
N LYS A 107 8.89 5.38 -12.53
CA LYS A 107 7.89 6.09 -13.34
C LYS A 107 7.74 7.55 -12.88
N PRO A 108 8.77 8.40 -13.07
CA PRO A 108 8.78 9.76 -12.55
C PRO A 108 7.67 10.63 -13.14
N VAL A 109 7.33 10.44 -14.42
CA VAL A 109 6.24 11.18 -15.08
C VAL A 109 4.89 10.91 -14.39
N GLN A 110 4.60 9.65 -14.08
CA GLN A 110 3.36 9.26 -13.40
C GLN A 110 3.34 9.74 -11.94
N ALA A 111 4.48 9.73 -11.25
CA ALA A 111 4.61 10.28 -9.91
C ALA A 111 4.32 11.79 -9.87
N ARG A 112 4.85 12.55 -10.85
CA ARG A 112 4.59 13.99 -10.99
C ARG A 112 3.12 14.29 -11.30
N ASP A 113 2.52 13.51 -12.20
CA ASP A 113 1.11 13.66 -12.55
C ASP A 113 0.18 13.36 -11.37
N ALA A 114 0.48 12.32 -10.59
CA ALA A 114 -0.21 12.02 -9.33
C ALA A 114 -0.07 13.16 -8.31
N LEU A 115 1.12 13.75 -8.18
CA LEU A 115 1.35 14.92 -7.32
C LEU A 115 0.51 16.13 -7.75
N LYS A 116 0.47 16.48 -9.04
CA LYS A 116 -0.36 17.57 -9.55
C LYS A 116 -1.84 17.35 -9.26
N ARG A 117 -2.32 16.12 -9.46
CA ARG A 117 -3.71 15.74 -9.16
C ARG A 117 -4.02 15.80 -7.67
N ALA A 118 -3.11 15.38 -6.80
CA ALA A 118 -3.25 15.52 -5.36
C ALA A 118 -3.35 17.00 -4.94
N ILE A 119 -2.48 17.87 -5.46
CA ILE A 119 -2.52 19.32 -5.18
C ILE A 119 -3.86 19.91 -5.63
N ALA A 120 -4.31 19.60 -6.84
CA ALA A 120 -5.60 20.06 -7.35
C ALA A 120 -6.79 19.54 -6.51
N ALA A 121 -6.72 18.29 -6.03
CA ALA A 121 -7.75 17.67 -5.20
C ALA A 121 -7.88 18.32 -3.81
N PHE A 122 -6.77 18.70 -3.19
CA PHE A 122 -6.77 19.38 -1.88
C PHE A 122 -6.92 20.90 -2.00
N GLY A 123 -6.63 21.47 -3.16
CA GLY A 123 -6.51 22.90 -3.39
C GLY A 123 -5.10 23.41 -3.12
N ASP A 124 -4.67 24.34 -3.96
CA ASP A 124 -3.37 25.02 -3.83
C ASP A 124 -3.25 25.72 -2.47
N GLY A 125 -2.13 25.52 -1.79
CA GLY A 125 -1.85 26.12 -0.49
C GLY A 125 -2.44 25.40 0.74
N SER A 126 -3.30 24.39 0.55
CA SER A 126 -3.81 23.54 1.63
C SER A 126 -2.69 22.81 2.36
N ASN A 127 -2.90 22.50 3.65
CA ASN A 127 -1.90 21.80 4.45
C ASN A 127 -1.63 20.39 3.90
N GLU A 128 -2.67 19.71 3.41
CA GLU A 128 -2.56 18.42 2.72
C GLU A 128 -1.71 18.52 1.45
N ALA A 129 -1.96 19.54 0.59
CA ALA A 129 -1.17 19.73 -0.63
C ALA A 129 0.32 19.96 -0.32
N LYS A 130 0.64 20.70 0.74
CA LYS A 130 2.02 20.89 1.22
C LYS A 130 2.63 19.58 1.69
N GLN A 131 1.89 18.77 2.45
CA GLN A 131 2.37 17.47 2.93
C GLN A 131 2.67 16.52 1.77
N VAL A 132 1.77 16.39 0.78
CA VAL A 132 2.02 15.55 -0.39
C VAL A 132 3.23 16.06 -1.19
N THR A 133 3.37 17.38 -1.35
CA THR A 133 4.51 17.98 -2.05
C THR A 133 5.83 17.69 -1.35
N THR A 134 5.87 17.81 -0.01
CA THR A 134 7.06 17.48 0.78
C THR A 134 7.43 16.01 0.65
N ALA A 135 6.45 15.10 0.72
CA ALA A 135 6.68 13.68 0.54
C ALA A 135 7.20 13.34 -0.87
N ALA A 136 6.67 14.00 -1.89
CA ALA A 136 7.15 13.85 -3.26
C ALA A 136 8.58 14.40 -3.45
N ALA A 137 8.89 15.55 -2.85
CA ALA A 137 10.22 16.15 -2.89
C ALA A 137 11.28 15.25 -2.25
N ALA A 138 10.96 14.58 -1.14
CA ALA A 138 11.86 13.60 -0.50
C ALA A 138 12.19 12.40 -1.40
N LEU A 139 11.37 12.13 -2.41
CA LEU A 139 11.55 11.08 -3.42
C LEU A 139 12.20 11.59 -4.71
N GLY A 140 12.59 12.87 -4.79
CA GLY A 140 13.08 13.51 -6.00
C GLY A 140 12.00 13.81 -7.05
N VAL A 141 10.73 13.71 -6.68
CA VAL A 141 9.58 13.99 -7.55
C VAL A 141 9.17 15.45 -7.35
N ALA A 142 9.69 16.34 -8.18
CA ALA A 142 9.27 17.74 -8.22
C ALA A 142 8.02 17.94 -9.09
N ALA A 143 7.08 18.79 -8.66
CA ALA A 143 5.89 19.14 -9.44
C ALA A 143 6.20 19.95 -10.71
N THR A 144 7.43 20.45 -10.84
CA THR A 144 7.86 21.45 -11.82
C THR A 144 8.50 20.84 -13.07
N GLU A 145 8.01 21.26 -14.23
CA GLU A 145 8.82 22.00 -15.23
C GLU A 145 8.11 23.33 -15.51
#